data_AF-A0A2E6K581-F1
#
_entry.id   AF-A0A2E6K581-F1
#
_cell.length_a   1.000
_cell.length_b   1.000
_cell.length_c   1.000
_cell.angle_alpha   90.00
_cell.angle_beta   90.00
_cell.angle_gamma   90.00
#
_symmetry.space_group_name_H-M   'P 1'
#
loop_
_entity.id
_entity.type
_entity.pdbx_description
1 polymer ?
#
loop_
_entity_poly.entity_id
_entity_poly.type
_entity_poly.pdbx_seq_one_letter_code
_entity_poly.pdbx_strand_id
1 'polypeptide(L)' 'MAENADKTAKVAKANKTSPAEFIRQVQTEGRKVVWPTWPDTVRIAIFVFIMMTILSLFFLGVDSLFGALVRWLLTLA' A
#
# COMPACT_ATOMS: atom_id res chain seq x y z
N MET A 1 -5.92 28.47 -49.14
CA MET A 1 -6.64 28.59 -47.84
C MET A 1 -7.15 27.24 -47.30
N ALA A 2 -7.49 26.25 -48.13
CA ALA A 2 -7.99 24.93 -47.69
C ALA A 2 -6.92 23.96 -47.13
N GLU A 3 -5.65 24.08 -47.55
CA GLU A 3 -4.57 23.17 -47.10
C GLU A 3 -4.20 23.35 -45.61
N ASN A 4 -4.38 24.56 -45.06
CA ASN A 4 -4.09 24.83 -43.65
C ASN A 4 -5.19 24.30 -42.70
N ALA A 5 -6.38 23.98 -43.21
CA ALA A 5 -7.49 23.43 -42.41
C ALA A 5 -7.32 21.93 -42.10
N ASP A 6 -6.68 21.16 -42.99
CA ASP A 6 -6.36 19.74 -42.77
C ASP A 6 -5.23 19.56 -41.75
N LYS A 7 -4.24 20.46 -41.81
CA LYS A 7 -3.11 20.48 -40.86
C LYS A 7 -3.57 20.81 -39.44
N THR A 8 -4.51 21.75 -39.26
CA THR A 8 -5.06 22.09 -37.94
C THR A 8 -5.98 21.00 -37.38
N ALA A 9 -6.73 20.28 -38.22
CA ALA A 9 -7.56 19.15 -37.81
C ALA A 9 -6.73 17.92 -37.35
N LYS A 10 -5.60 17.63 -38.01
CA LYS A 10 -4.67 16.58 -37.56
C LYS A 10 -3.99 16.93 -36.23
N VAL A 11 -3.66 18.20 -36.02
CA VAL A 11 -3.03 18.69 -34.78
C VAL A 11 -4.03 18.68 -33.60
N ALA A 12 -5.32 18.91 -33.84
CA ALA A 12 -6.35 18.86 -32.78
C ALA A 12 -6.59 17.45 -32.19
N LYS A 13 -6.28 16.38 -32.94
CA LYS A 13 -6.36 14.99 -32.42
C LYS A 13 -5.15 14.60 -31.56
N ALA A 14 -4.09 15.42 -31.55
CA ALA A 14 -2.89 15.23 -30.76
C ALA A 14 -2.98 15.81 -29.34
N ASN A 15 -4.20 16.07 -28.83
CA ASN A 15 -4.41 16.84 -27.60
C ASN A 15 -5.23 16.10 -26.52
N LYS A 16 -4.91 14.83 -26.33
CA LYS A 16 -5.24 14.07 -25.12
C LYS A 16 -4.01 13.23 -24.84
N THR A 17 -3.50 13.27 -23.62
CA THR A 17 -2.47 12.34 -23.13
C THR A 17 -2.79 10.94 -23.66
N SER A 18 -2.07 10.56 -24.70
CA SER A 18 -2.38 9.31 -25.40
C SER A 18 -2.15 8.19 -24.39
N PRO A 19 -3.00 7.16 -24.32
CA PRO A 19 -2.73 6.00 -23.46
C PRO A 19 -1.31 5.44 -23.66
N ALA A 20 -0.74 5.59 -24.86
CA ALA A 20 0.64 5.23 -25.17
C ALA A 20 1.68 6.16 -24.50
N GLU A 21 1.42 7.46 -24.38
CA GLU A 21 2.28 8.40 -23.66
C GLU A 21 2.26 8.16 -22.15
N PHE A 22 1.08 7.84 -21.59
CA PHE A 22 0.92 7.51 -20.18
C PHE A 22 1.74 6.26 -19.80
N ILE A 23 1.70 5.19 -20.60
CA ILE A 23 2.53 3.99 -20.36
C ILE A 23 4.02 4.33 -20.37
N ARG A 24 4.46 5.20 -21.29
CA ARG A 24 5.87 5.66 -21.35
C ARG A 24 6.25 6.49 -20.13
N GLN A 25 5.34 7.32 -19.63
CA GLN A 25 5.54 8.07 -18.38
C GLN A 25 5.61 7.12 -17.18
N VAL A 26 4.70 6.15 -17.05
CA VAL A 26 4.71 5.15 -15.96
C VAL A 26 5.99 4.31 -15.99
N GLN A 27 6.49 3.91 -17.14
CA GLN A 27 7.79 3.24 -17.23
C GLN A 27 8.95 4.16 -16.81
N THR A 28 8.89 5.44 -17.17
CA THR A 28 9.92 6.43 -16.81
C THR A 28 9.94 6.71 -15.31
N GLU A 29 8.77 6.86 -14.67
CA GLU A 29 8.62 7.06 -13.23
C GLU A 29 8.84 5.75 -12.45
N GLY A 30 8.42 4.61 -12.99
CA GLY A 30 8.61 3.28 -12.42
C GLY A 30 10.09 2.93 -12.25
N ARG A 31 10.97 3.43 -13.14
CA ARG A 31 12.43 3.29 -12.99
C ARG A 31 13.01 4.05 -11.79
N LYS A 32 12.27 5.00 -11.22
CA LYS A 32 12.66 5.70 -9.99
C LYS A 32 12.26 4.92 -8.72
N VAL A 33 11.43 3.87 -8.86
CA VAL A 33 11.03 3.01 -7.74
C VAL A 33 12.18 2.08 -7.39
N VAL A 34 12.91 2.45 -6.36
CA VAL A 34 13.90 1.57 -5.72
C VAL A 34 13.18 0.61 -4.79
N TRP A 35 13.11 -0.65 -5.20
CA TRP A 35 12.62 -1.71 -4.32
C TRP A 35 13.68 -2.03 -3.27
N PRO A 36 13.27 -2.19 -1.99
CA PRO A 36 14.19 -2.50 -0.91
C PRO A 36 14.90 -3.83 -1.17
N THR A 37 16.13 -3.93 -0.68
CA THR A 37 16.86 -5.19 -0.73
C THR A 37 16.30 -6.16 0.32
N TRP A 38 16.36 -7.46 0.05
CA TRP A 38 15.88 -8.50 0.97
C TRP A 38 16.37 -8.32 2.42
N PRO A 39 17.66 -7.99 2.69
CA PRO A 39 18.13 -7.73 4.05
C PRO A 39 17.42 -6.57 4.76
N ASP A 40 17.09 -5.49 4.05
CA ASP A 40 16.40 -4.33 4.63
C ASP A 40 14.96 -4.68 5.00
N THR A 41 14.28 -5.41 4.10
CA THR A 41 12.92 -5.90 4.34
C THR A 41 12.87 -6.82 5.55
N VAL A 42 13.80 -7.77 5.66
CA VAL A 42 13.86 -8.70 6.80
C VAL A 42 14.15 -7.95 8.10
N ARG A 43 15.05 -6.96 8.07
CA ARG A 43 15.35 -6.16 9.25
C ARG A 43 14.11 -5.43 9.76
N ILE A 44 13.38 -4.75 8.88
CA ILE A 44 12.13 -4.06 9.25
C ILE A 44 11.07 -5.06 9.72
N ALA A 45 10.95 -6.22 9.05
CA ALA A 45 10.03 -7.27 9.45
C ALA A 45 10.30 -7.80 10.86
N ILE A 46 11.58 -7.96 11.26
CA ILE A 46 11.95 -8.37 12.62
C ILE A 46 11.48 -7.34 13.66
N PHE A 47 11.70 -6.04 13.41
CA PHE A 47 11.22 -5.00 14.32
C PHE A 47 9.69 -5.03 14.48
N VAL A 48 8.96 -5.15 13.37
CA VAL A 48 7.49 -5.27 13.39
C VAL A 48 7.06 -6.55 14.11
N PHE A 49 7.73 -7.67 13.87
CA PHE A 49 7.44 -8.95 14.51
C PHE A 49 7.62 -8.90 16.03
N ILE A 50 8.68 -8.26 16.52
CA ILE A 50 8.92 -8.09 17.96
C ILE A 50 7.78 -7.27 18.58
N MET A 51 7.44 -6.12 18.00
CA MET A 51 6.36 -5.28 18.49
C MET A 51 5.02 -6.03 18.48
N MET A 52 4.71 -6.72 17.38
CA MET A 52 3.50 -7.53 17.25
C MET A 52 3.44 -8.65 18.30
N THR A 53 4.57 -9.28 18.60
CA THR A 53 4.68 -10.32 19.64
C THR A 53 4.40 -9.74 21.02
N ILE A 54 4.96 -8.57 21.35
CA ILE A 54 4.72 -7.90 22.63
C ILE A 54 3.22 -7.58 22.79
N LEU A 55 2.61 -6.98 21.77
CA LEU A 55 1.18 -6.68 21.77
C LEU A 55 0.34 -7.96 21.90
N SER A 56 0.68 -9.01 21.16
CA SER A 56 -0.01 -10.30 21.22
C SER A 56 0.04 -10.92 22.62
N LEU A 57 1.19 -10.89 23.29
CA LEU A 57 1.33 -11.41 24.65
C LEU A 57 0.54 -10.57 25.66
N PHE A 58 0.54 -9.25 25.51
CA PHE A 58 -0.26 -8.35 26.34
C PHE A 58 -1.76 -8.67 26.21
N PHE A 59 -2.28 -8.74 24.98
CA PHE A 59 -3.69 -9.09 24.75
C PHE A 59 -4.04 -10.46 25.32
N LEU A 60 -3.22 -11.48 25.05
CA LEU A 60 -3.44 -12.81 25.61
C LEU A 60 -3.56 -12.81 27.15
N GLY A 61 -2.71 -12.04 27.83
CA GLY A 61 -2.78 -11.89 29.29
C GLY A 61 -4.07 -11.21 29.74
N VAL A 62 -4.46 -10.12 29.08
CA VAL A 62 -5.70 -9.39 29.38
C VAL A 62 -6.92 -10.27 29.11
N ASP A 63 -7.00 -10.91 27.94
CA ASP A 63 -8.10 -11.80 27.55
C ASP A 63 -8.25 -12.96 28.55
N SER A 64 -7.14 -13.55 29.00
CA SER A 64 -7.15 -14.62 29.99
C SER A 64 -7.65 -14.12 31.36
N LEU A 65 -7.20 -12.95 31.79
CA LEU A 65 -7.63 -12.34 33.05
C LEU A 65 -9.12 -11.99 33.04
N PHE A 66 -9.58 -11.30 31.99
CA PHE A 66 -10.98 -10.96 31.81
C PHE A 66 -11.84 -12.22 31.69
N GLY A 67 -11.39 -13.24 30.97
CA GLY A 67 -12.09 -14.52 30.87
C GLY A 67 -12.24 -15.20 32.23
N ALA A 68 -11.20 -15.20 33.07
CA ALA A 68 -11.27 -15.73 34.43
C ALA A 68 -12.23 -14.92 35.32
N LEU A 69 -12.19 -13.58 35.24
CA LEU A 69 -13.08 -12.69 35.98
C LEU A 69 -14.55 -12.89 35.58
N VAL A 70 -14.85 -13.00 34.29
CA VAL A 70 -16.20 -13.26 33.79
C VAL A 70 -16.70 -14.63 34.28
N ARG A 71 -15.87 -15.68 34.20
CA ARG A 71 -16.24 -17.01 34.72
C ARG A 71 -16.52 -16.98 36.22
N TRP A 72 -15.71 -16.25 36.98
CA TRP A 72 -15.93 -16.08 38.42
C TRP A 72 -17.26 -15.37 38.70
N LEU A 73 -17.57 -14.29 37.97
CA LEU A 73 -18.83 -13.57 38.11
C LEU A 73 -20.05 -14.42 37.75
N LEU A 74 -19.98 -15.21 36.67
CA LEU A 74 -21.04 -16.15 36.28
C LEU A 74 -21.25 -17.29 37.28
N THR A 75 -20.27 -17.58 38.13
CA THR A 75 -20.42 -18.58 39.20
C THR A 75 -21.08 -17.98 40.44
N LEU A 76 -21.02 -16.66 40.60
CA LEU A 76 -21.61 -15.92 41.72
C LEU A 76 -23.06 -15.47 41.46
N ALA A 77 -23.44 -15.30 40.19
CA ALA A 77 -24.79 -14.97 39.73
C ALA A 77 -25.67 -16.22 39.55
#